data_AF-A0A1F8WVZ0-F1
#
_entry.id   AF-A0A1F8WVZ0-F1
#
_cell.length_a   1.000
_cell.length_b   1.000
_cell.length_c   1.000
_cell.angle_alpha   90.00
_cell.angle_beta   90.00
_cell.angle_gamma   90.00
#
_symmetry.space_group_name_H-M   'P 1'
#
loop_
_entity.id
_entity.type
_entity.pdbx_description
1 polymer ?
#
loop_
_entity_poly.entity_id
_entity_poly.type
_entity_poly.pdbx_seq_one_letter_code
_entity_poly.pdbx_strand_id
1 'polypeptide(L)' 'MKKWKCVECGYIHEGERPPDVCPTCYAPSEAFKEVVNV' A
#
# COMPACT_ATOMS: atom_id res chain seq x y z
N MET A 1 -6.28 -11.94 4.27
CA MET A 1 -5.97 -10.51 4.45
C MET A 1 -5.00 -10.12 3.36
N LYS A 2 -5.37 -9.14 2.54
CA LYS A 2 -4.50 -8.61 1.49
C LYS A 2 -3.40 -7.74 2.10
N LYS A 3 -2.28 -7.62 1.40
CA LYS A 3 -1.18 -6.71 1.75
C LYS A 3 -0.98 -5.73 0.60
N TRP A 4 -0.73 -4.47 0.93
CA TRP A 4 -0.54 -3.40 -0.02
C TRP A 4 0.80 -2.74 0.23
N LYS A 5 1.67 -2.70 -0.78
CA LYS A 5 2.97 -2.05 -0.70
C LYS A 5 2.94 -0.73 -1.44
N CYS A 6 3.29 0.36 -0.75
CA CYS A 6 3.55 1.64 -1.39
C CYS A 6 4.80 1.52 -2.27
N VAL A 7 4.69 1.85 -3.56
CA VAL A 7 5.80 1.77 -4.51
C VAL A 7 6.81 2.91 -4.33
N GLU A 8 6.39 4.01 -3.72
CA GLU A 8 7.24 5.19 -3.49
C GLU A 8 8.18 5.00 -2.29
N CYS A 9 7.68 4.48 -1.16
CA CYS A 9 8.47 4.40 0.08
C CYS A 9 8.61 2.98 0.67
N GLY A 10 7.88 2.00 0.14
CA GLY A 10 7.95 0.61 0.60
C GLY A 10 7.09 0.27 1.81
N TYR A 11 6.33 1.21 2.39
CA TYR A 11 5.39 0.95 3.48
C TYR A 11 4.39 -0.18 3.13
N ILE A 12 4.11 -1.07 4.09
CA ILE A 12 3.18 -2.19 3.95
C ILE A 12 1.93 -1.94 4.79
N HIS A 13 0.77 -1.90 4.15
CA HIS A 13 -0.53 -1.89 4.79
C HIS A 13 -1.17 -3.28 4.72
N GLU A 14 -1.73 -3.76 5.83
CA GLU A 14 -2.50 -5.00 5.88
C GLU A 14 -3.99 -4.68 5.99
N GLY A 15 -4.79 -5.15 5.03
CA GLY A 15 -6.21 -4.82 4.94
C GLY A 15 -6.80 -5.14 3.57
N GLU A 16 -8.12 -5.19 3.48
CA GLU A 16 -8.81 -5.54 2.22
C GLU A 16 -8.65 -4.49 1.12
N ARG A 17 -8.27 -3.26 1.48
CA ARG A 17 -8.02 -2.12 0.57
C ARG A 17 -6.78 -1.33 1.03
N PRO A 18 -6.09 -0.61 0.12
CA PRO A 18 -5.03 0.30 0.53
C PRO A 18 -5.62 1.54 1.25
N PRO A 19 -4.82 2.27 2.03
CA PRO A 19 -5.25 3.54 2.62
C PRO A 19 -5.39 4.63 1.54
N ASP A 20 -6.20 5.66 1.81
CA ASP A 20 -6.38 6.79 0.89
C ASP A 20 -5.07 7.57 0.67
N VAL A 21 -4.22 7.63 1.70
CA VAL A 21 -2.92 8.30 1.70
C VAL A 21 -1.91 7.44 2.47
N CYS A 22 -0.68 7.32 1.94
CA CYS A 22 0.40 6.64 2.62
C CYS A 22 0.76 7.35 3.94
N PRO A 23 0.73 6.69 5.10
CA PRO A 23 1.02 7.33 6.39
C PRO A 23 2.50 7.71 6.57
N THR A 24 3.38 7.22 5.70
CA THR A 24 4.83 7.44 5.79
C THR A 24 5.32 8.54 4.86
N CYS A 25 4.89 8.54 3.59
CA CYS A 25 5.36 9.49 2.57
C CYS A 25 4.26 10.39 1.98
N TYR A 26 3.01 10.23 2.42
CA TYR A 26 1.86 11.00 1.96
C TYR A 26 1.51 10.86 0.46
N ALA A 27 2.05 9.83 -0.20
CA ALA A 27 1.64 9.46 -1.56
C ALA A 27 0.16 9.03 -1.60
N PRO A 28 -0.55 9.28 -2.72
CA PRO A 28 -1.96 8.90 -2.85
C PRO A 28 -2.15 7.38 -2.92
N SER A 29 -3.39 6.91 -2.72
CA SER A 29 -3.74 5.49 -2.72
C SER A 29 -3.30 4.74 -3.98
N GLU A 30 -3.25 5.40 -5.14
CA GLU A 30 -2.81 4.78 -6.41
C GLU A 30 -1.34 4.32 -6.38
N ALA A 31 -0.54 4.84 -5.44
CA ALA A 31 0.83 4.40 -5.22
C ALA A 31 0.93 3.02 -4.53
N PHE A 32 -0.18 2.41 -4.11
CA PHE A 32 -0.19 1.09 -3.50
C PHE A 32 -0.46 -0.03 -4.51
N LYS A 33 0.36 -1.09 -4.45
CA LYS A 33 0.14 -2.33 -5.19
C LYS A 33 -0.13 -3.49 -4.25
N GLU A 34 -1.10 -4.33 -4.60
CA GLU A 34 -1.36 -5.58 -3.88
C GLU A 34 -0.14 -6.50 -3.98
N VAL A 35 0.35 -6.95 -2.83
CA VAL A 35 1.42 -7.94 -2.74
C VAL A 35 0.78 -9.31 -2.94
N VAL A 36 0.66 -9.71 -4.20
CA VAL A 36 0.31 -11.08 -4.57
C VAL A 36 1.58 -11.93 -4.43
N ASN A 37 1.54 -12.94 -3.57
CA ASN A 37 2.56 -13.98 -3.58
C ASN A 37 2.21 -14.89 -4.76
N VAL A 38 3.02 -14.84 -5.82
CA VAL A 38 2.98 -15.80 -6.94
C VAL A 38 3.84 -17.00 -6.57
#